data_AF-A0A7J3SN69-F1
#
_entry.id   AF-A0A7J3SN69-F1
#
_cell.length_a   1.000
_cell.length_b   1.000
_cell.length_c   1.000
_cell.angle_alpha   90.00
_cell.angle_beta   90.00
_cell.angle_gamma   90.00
#
_symmetry.space_group_name_H-M   'P 1'
#
loop_
_entity.id
_entity.type
_entity.pdbx_description
1 polymer ?
#
loop_
_entity_poly.entity_id
_entity_poly.type
_entity_poly.pdbx_seq_one_letter_code
_entity_poly.pdbx_strand_id
1 'polypeptide(L)'
;MRKNIRRIARLLEEAAKELEGMGKLSFPRRAGLYRKAEDIDERDEKGYPEGKWDEWREYGFSPDEAREWIEVGMTDPYKVKYWVGMGATPDKVRKWFEAGFTPEETERWMEWEFSLEEAMEWKPLVLYPGVAFQWREIGLTPYEAEKWLNAGFDDEEEVREWISVVGVKDPQGAKEWIKEGFSFWMAAEWVEAGGVNDPKLAGEDLRKWRSYGFKFKDVIEWLQLEVKDPEELNEWTDHGFSLEEAYDWIGAEFTLEEAIEWRDAGFYAGKAWGWRYMEFSPQEALEWIAAGVTDHGDAITWAYRGQSPAQVRKWIEIGISDPFEAEKWINAGMGPEEAKAWINAGMGPEEAKARKARRNIP
;
A
#
# COMPACT_ATOMS: atom_id res chain seq x y z
N MET A 1 -6.99 -19.48 31.81
CA MET A 1 -5.80 -20.37 31.92
C MET A 1 -5.21 -20.74 30.54
N ARG A 2 -5.94 -21.39 29.62
CA ARG A 2 -5.40 -21.73 28.27
C ARG A 2 -5.02 -20.51 27.40
N LYS A 3 -5.70 -19.37 27.55
CA LYS A 3 -5.39 -18.11 26.83
C LYS A 3 -4.05 -17.48 27.27
N ASN A 4 -3.77 -17.41 28.58
CA ASN A 4 -2.48 -16.96 29.11
C ASN A 4 -1.32 -17.87 28.67
N ILE A 5 -1.55 -19.17 28.53
CA ILE A 5 -0.52 -20.11 28.08
C ILE A 5 -0.19 -19.91 26.59
N ARG A 6 -1.19 -19.63 25.73
CA ARG A 6 -0.95 -19.29 24.32
C ARG A 6 -0.24 -17.94 24.17
N ARG A 7 -0.63 -16.95 24.96
CA ARG A 7 0.04 -15.63 25.04
C ARG A 7 1.51 -15.77 25.45
N ILE A 8 1.79 -16.52 26.52
CA ILE A 8 3.16 -16.79 26.96
C ILE A 8 3.94 -17.58 25.89
N ALA A 9 3.32 -18.55 25.23
CA ALA A 9 3.98 -19.34 24.19
C ALA A 9 4.35 -18.50 22.95
N ARG A 10 3.45 -17.63 22.47
CA ARG A 10 3.71 -16.72 21.35
C ARG A 10 4.81 -15.72 21.68
N LEU A 11 4.75 -15.09 22.87
CA LEU A 11 5.78 -14.16 23.34
C LEU A 11 7.16 -14.83 23.49
N LEU A 12 7.20 -16.10 23.89
CA LEU A 12 8.44 -16.88 23.92
C LEU A 12 8.98 -17.23 22.53
N GLU A 13 8.08 -17.42 21.55
CA GLU A 13 8.44 -17.75 20.16
C GLU A 13 8.91 -16.51 19.39
N GLU A 14 8.33 -15.34 19.64
CA GLU A 14 8.80 -14.04 19.14
C GLU A 14 10.15 -13.65 19.75
N ALA A 15 10.30 -13.79 21.08
CA ALA A 15 11.60 -13.63 21.74
C ALA A 15 12.67 -14.59 21.18
N ALA A 16 12.28 -15.79 20.76
CA ALA A 16 13.18 -16.75 20.11
C ALA A 16 13.55 -16.36 18.67
N LYS A 17 12.61 -15.82 17.88
CA LYS A 17 12.86 -15.32 16.52
C LYS A 17 13.74 -14.07 16.51
N GLU A 18 13.57 -13.17 17.47
CA GLU A 18 14.46 -12.01 17.66
C GLU A 18 15.87 -12.46 18.06
N LEU A 19 16.00 -13.47 18.92
CA LEU A 19 17.30 -14.10 19.23
C LEU A 19 17.97 -14.74 18.00
N GLU A 20 17.20 -15.32 17.07
CA GLU A 20 17.72 -15.84 15.80
C GLU A 20 18.10 -14.73 14.80
N GLY A 21 17.31 -13.66 14.71
CA GLY A 21 17.60 -12.47 13.89
C GLY A 21 18.85 -11.71 14.35
N MET A 22 19.11 -11.71 15.66
CA MET A 22 20.33 -11.17 16.27
C MET A 22 21.57 -12.08 16.10
N GLY A 23 21.42 -13.28 15.54
CA GLY A 23 22.49 -14.27 15.33
C GLY A 23 23.63 -13.87 14.38
N LYS A 24 23.62 -12.64 13.82
CA LYS A 24 24.74 -12.07 13.04
C LYS A 24 25.68 -11.16 13.84
N LEU A 25 25.38 -10.86 15.10
CA LEU A 25 26.34 -10.23 16.01
C LEU A 25 26.87 -11.30 16.97
N SER A 26 27.99 -11.92 16.59
CA SER A 26 28.67 -12.85 17.49
C SER A 26 29.17 -12.09 18.71
N PHE A 27 28.64 -12.40 19.89
CA PHE A 27 29.30 -12.07 21.15
C PHE A 27 29.61 -13.36 21.92
N PRO A 28 30.84 -13.48 22.47
CA PRO A 28 31.24 -14.68 23.18
C PRO A 28 30.41 -14.84 24.45
N ARG A 29 29.78 -16.01 24.62
CA ARG A 29 29.21 -16.43 25.91
C ARG A 29 30.35 -16.53 26.92
N ARG A 30 30.45 -15.57 27.83
CA ARG A 30 31.06 -15.80 29.14
C ARG A 30 29.96 -15.81 30.20
N ALA A 31 29.32 -16.97 30.32
CA ALA A 31 28.67 -17.36 31.55
C ALA A 31 29.73 -17.47 32.64
N GLY A 32 29.53 -16.75 33.74
CA GLY A 32 30.33 -16.86 34.94
C GLY A 32 31.17 -15.63 35.23
N LEU A 33 30.71 -14.82 36.18
CA LEU A 33 31.38 -14.56 37.47
C LEU A 33 30.86 -13.25 38.07
N TYR A 34 29.68 -13.29 38.69
CA TYR A 34 29.31 -12.27 39.67
C TYR A 34 30.07 -12.58 40.96
N ARG A 35 31.26 -11.99 41.12
CA ARG A 35 31.89 -11.90 42.44
C ARG A 35 31.19 -10.79 43.22
N LYS A 36 30.75 -11.09 44.45
CA LYS A 36 30.33 -10.06 45.40
C LYS A 36 31.47 -9.07 45.60
N ALA A 37 31.14 -7.82 45.95
CA ALA A 37 32.08 -6.72 46.20
C ALA A 37 33.11 -6.96 47.33
N GLU A 38 33.15 -8.17 47.90
CA GLU A 38 33.91 -8.55 49.08
C GLU A 38 35.25 -9.26 48.74
N ASP A 39 35.50 -9.67 47.48
CA ASP A 39 36.72 -10.41 47.08
C ASP A 39 37.74 -9.55 46.30
N ILE A 40 38.20 -8.42 46.86
CA ILE A 40 39.22 -7.56 46.23
C ILE A 40 40.22 -7.03 47.27
N ASP A 41 41.51 -7.34 47.06
CA ASP A 41 42.55 -7.35 48.10
C ASP A 41 43.29 -6.01 48.32
N GLU A 42 43.05 -4.96 47.52
CA GLU A 42 43.68 -3.65 47.73
C GLU A 42 42.69 -2.52 47.44
N ARG A 43 42.47 -1.64 48.42
CA ARG A 43 41.51 -0.52 48.37
C ARG A 43 42.25 0.81 48.58
N ASP A 44 41.93 1.84 47.80
CA ASP A 44 42.44 3.21 47.97
C ASP A 44 42.01 3.82 49.33
N GLU A 45 42.49 5.02 49.66
CA GLU A 45 42.18 5.72 50.94
C GLU A 45 40.66 5.91 51.20
N LYS A 46 39.81 5.70 50.18
CA LYS A 46 38.34 5.79 50.26
C LYS A 46 37.64 4.43 50.13
N GLY A 47 38.38 3.32 50.01
CA GLY A 47 37.83 1.97 50.04
C GLY A 47 37.61 1.32 48.66
N TYR A 48 38.23 1.78 47.57
CA TYR A 48 37.99 1.27 46.21
C TYR A 48 39.16 0.48 45.61
N PRO A 49 38.91 -0.61 44.84
CA PRO A 49 39.93 -1.43 44.20
C PRO A 49 41.04 -0.66 43.46
N GLU A 50 42.27 -0.71 43.97
CA GLU A 50 43.44 -0.12 43.31
C GLU A 50 43.76 -0.93 42.03
N GLY A 51 43.68 -0.29 40.86
CA GLY A 51 43.89 -0.92 39.54
C GLY A 51 42.67 -0.98 38.62
N LYS A 52 41.44 -0.70 39.11
CA LYS A 52 40.24 -0.63 38.23
C LYS A 52 40.14 0.66 37.41
N TRP A 53 40.84 1.73 37.78
CA TRP A 53 40.70 3.02 37.09
C TRP A 53 41.34 3.05 35.70
N ASP A 54 42.33 2.21 35.42
CA ASP A 54 42.99 2.18 34.12
C ASP A 54 42.04 1.66 33.03
N GLU A 55 41.22 0.66 33.33
CA GLU A 55 40.17 0.14 32.44
C GLU A 55 39.13 1.23 32.10
N TRP A 56 38.65 1.98 33.11
CA TRP A 56 37.69 3.07 32.89
C TRP A 56 38.27 4.22 32.07
N ARG A 57 39.57 4.53 32.24
CA ARG A 57 40.28 5.53 31.44
C ARG A 57 40.39 5.13 29.97
N GLU A 58 40.59 3.84 29.66
CA GLU A 58 40.59 3.34 28.28
C GLU A 58 39.25 3.59 27.57
N TYR A 59 38.15 3.55 28.32
CA TYR A 59 36.82 3.87 27.80
C TYR A 59 36.51 5.38 27.79
N GLY A 60 37.37 6.21 28.36
CA GLY A 60 37.29 7.67 28.33
C GLY A 60 36.70 8.30 29.59
N PHE A 61 36.58 7.55 30.69
CA PHE A 61 36.05 8.05 31.96
C PHE A 61 37.16 8.52 32.89
N SER A 62 36.94 9.68 33.52
CA SER A 62 37.74 10.12 34.66
C SER A 62 37.46 9.25 35.89
N PRO A 63 38.38 9.20 36.87
CA PRO A 63 38.13 8.48 38.12
C PRO A 63 36.88 8.96 38.87
N ASP A 64 36.52 10.24 38.77
CA ASP A 64 35.32 10.76 39.42
C ASP A 64 34.03 10.30 38.72
N GLU A 65 33.97 10.32 37.39
CA GLU A 65 32.82 9.77 36.64
C GLU A 65 32.68 8.27 36.88
N ALA A 66 33.79 7.54 36.87
CA ALA A 66 33.79 6.11 37.15
C ALA A 66 33.30 5.79 38.57
N ARG A 67 33.58 6.65 39.58
CA ARG A 67 33.01 6.51 40.93
C ARG A 67 31.50 6.64 40.91
N GLU A 68 30.96 7.65 40.25
CA GLU A 68 29.50 7.87 40.20
C GLU A 68 28.76 6.67 39.59
N TRP A 69 29.33 6.06 38.55
CA TRP A 69 28.78 4.85 37.92
C TRP A 69 28.90 3.60 38.81
N ILE A 70 30.04 3.43 39.50
CA ILE A 70 30.23 2.31 40.44
C ILE A 70 29.28 2.42 41.64
N GLU A 71 29.03 3.63 42.14
CA GLU A 71 28.09 3.88 43.25
C GLU A 71 26.65 3.48 42.91
N VAL A 72 26.25 3.56 41.64
CA VAL A 72 24.95 3.06 41.17
C VAL A 72 24.99 1.57 40.80
N GLY A 73 26.10 0.87 41.07
CA GLY A 73 26.25 -0.57 40.86
C GLY A 73 26.75 -0.95 39.46
N MET A 74 27.08 0.01 38.60
CA MET A 74 27.61 -0.24 37.26
C MET A 74 29.14 -0.36 37.32
N THR A 75 29.65 -1.58 37.12
CA THR A 75 31.09 -1.86 37.25
C THR A 75 31.79 -2.19 35.93
N ASP A 76 31.04 -2.27 34.83
CA ASP A 76 31.53 -2.55 33.48
C ASP A 76 31.65 -1.23 32.67
N PRO A 77 32.87 -0.72 32.43
CA PRO A 77 33.07 0.54 31.72
C PRO A 77 32.67 0.49 30.24
N TYR A 78 32.68 -0.68 29.60
CA TYR A 78 32.19 -0.83 28.23
C TYR A 78 30.68 -0.60 28.17
N LYS A 79 29.94 -1.25 29.08
CA LYS A 79 28.48 -1.08 29.18
C LYS A 79 28.10 0.36 29.54
N VAL A 80 28.83 0.98 30.46
CA VAL A 80 28.61 2.39 30.82
C VAL A 80 28.88 3.32 29.64
N LYS A 81 29.93 3.09 28.85
CA LYS A 81 30.17 3.86 27.62
C LYS A 81 29.02 3.77 26.64
N TYR A 82 28.47 2.57 26.45
CA TYR A 82 27.30 2.36 25.61
C TYR A 82 26.09 3.16 26.11
N TRP A 83 25.78 3.08 27.41
CA TRP A 83 24.65 3.79 28.02
C TRP A 83 24.80 5.31 28.01
N VAL A 84 26.01 5.82 28.26
CA VAL A 84 26.34 7.24 28.11
C VAL A 84 26.10 7.70 26.66
N GLY A 85 26.41 6.85 25.68
CA GLY A 85 26.09 7.08 24.27
C GLY A 85 24.58 7.21 23.99
N MET A 86 23.73 6.53 24.78
CA MET A 86 22.27 6.66 24.76
C MET A 86 21.75 7.80 25.65
N GLY A 87 22.63 8.65 26.18
CA GLY A 87 22.26 9.78 27.04
C GLY A 87 21.91 9.41 28.48
N ALA A 88 22.31 8.23 28.95
CA ALA A 88 22.19 7.82 30.34
C ALA A 88 23.18 8.58 31.23
N THR A 89 22.75 8.87 32.46
CA THR A 89 23.58 9.43 33.52
C THR A 89 23.45 8.56 34.78
N PRO A 90 24.42 8.60 35.72
CA PRO A 90 24.32 7.85 36.96
C PRO A 90 23.00 8.10 37.69
N ASP A 91 22.55 9.37 37.77
CA ASP A 91 21.29 9.74 38.40
C ASP A 91 20.06 9.15 37.69
N LYS A 92 20.03 9.15 36.35
CA LYS A 92 18.93 8.53 35.60
C LYS A 92 18.89 7.03 35.90
N VAL A 93 20.04 6.36 35.81
CA VAL A 93 20.15 4.91 36.01
C VAL A 93 19.81 4.50 37.44
N ARG A 94 20.21 5.30 38.42
CA ARG A 94 19.81 5.12 39.82
C ARG A 94 18.29 5.06 39.95
N LYS A 95 17.55 5.99 39.32
CA LYS A 95 16.08 6.00 39.35
C LYS A 95 15.47 4.74 38.73
N TRP A 96 16.05 4.23 37.64
CA TRP A 96 15.62 2.96 37.04
C TRP A 96 15.80 1.78 38.00
N PHE A 97 16.93 1.71 38.68
CA PHE A 97 17.21 0.63 39.63
C PHE A 97 16.34 0.74 40.89
N GLU A 98 16.12 1.94 41.40
CA GLU A 98 15.18 2.22 42.50
C GLU A 98 13.73 1.84 42.13
N ALA A 99 13.35 1.99 40.86
CA ALA A 99 12.08 1.52 40.32
C ALA A 99 12.03 -0.01 40.08
N GLY A 100 13.09 -0.74 40.45
CA GLY A 100 13.15 -2.20 40.39
C GLY A 100 13.47 -2.77 39.01
N PHE A 101 14.07 -1.98 38.11
CA PHE A 101 14.61 -2.49 36.85
C PHE A 101 16.02 -3.00 37.07
N THR A 102 16.30 -4.18 36.51
CA THR A 102 17.67 -4.70 36.41
C THR A 102 18.47 -3.93 35.35
N PRO A 103 19.81 -3.95 35.40
CA PRO A 103 20.62 -3.35 34.35
C PRO A 103 20.23 -3.82 32.94
N GLU A 104 19.98 -5.11 32.76
CA GLU A 104 19.59 -5.68 31.47
C GLU A 104 18.20 -5.22 31.01
N GLU A 105 17.24 -5.05 31.92
CA GLU A 105 15.94 -4.47 31.57
C GLU A 105 16.08 -2.98 31.21
N THR A 106 16.81 -2.20 32.02
CA THR A 106 17.06 -0.78 31.79
C THR A 106 17.66 -0.53 30.40
N GLU A 107 18.67 -1.32 30.04
CA GLU A 107 19.29 -1.29 28.71
C GLU A 107 18.28 -1.51 27.60
N ARG A 108 17.50 -2.59 27.68
CA ARG A 108 16.49 -2.91 26.66
C ARG A 108 15.44 -1.82 26.51
N TRP A 109 14.96 -1.23 27.60
CA TRP A 109 13.99 -0.13 27.49
C TRP A 109 14.61 1.14 26.89
N MET A 110 15.86 1.46 27.24
CA MET A 110 16.59 2.61 26.67
C MET A 110 16.92 2.43 25.19
N GLU A 111 17.27 1.22 24.76
CA GLU A 111 17.56 0.90 23.35
C GLU A 111 16.36 1.20 22.43
N TRP A 112 15.15 1.03 22.94
CA TRP A 112 13.89 1.35 22.24
C TRP A 112 13.38 2.77 22.54
N GLU A 113 14.25 3.61 23.11
CA GLU A 113 13.99 5.02 23.41
C GLU A 113 12.79 5.26 24.35
N PHE A 114 12.60 4.38 25.34
CA PHE A 114 11.62 4.60 26.41
C PHE A 114 12.22 5.37 27.58
N SER A 115 11.44 6.29 28.14
CA SER A 115 11.75 6.88 29.45
C SER A 115 11.43 5.89 30.59
N LEU A 116 11.92 6.19 31.80
CA LEU A 116 11.57 5.40 32.98
C LEU A 116 10.05 5.39 33.22
N GLU A 117 9.44 6.56 33.09
CA GLU A 117 8.02 6.77 33.29
C GLU A 117 7.21 5.91 32.30
N GLU A 118 7.53 5.97 31.01
CA GLU A 118 6.86 5.15 30.01
C GLU A 118 7.08 3.64 30.28
N ALA A 119 8.32 3.23 30.54
CA ALA A 119 8.62 1.83 30.82
C ALA A 119 7.87 1.31 32.07
N MET A 120 7.65 2.14 33.08
CA MET A 120 6.84 1.79 34.25
C MET A 120 5.37 1.59 33.92
N GLU A 121 4.84 2.29 32.90
CA GLU A 121 3.46 2.11 32.45
C GLU A 121 3.30 0.90 31.51
N TRP A 122 4.30 0.63 30.66
CA TRP A 122 4.26 -0.49 29.71
C TRP A 122 4.69 -1.84 30.31
N LYS A 123 5.63 -1.86 31.28
CA LYS A 123 6.14 -3.10 31.92
C LYS A 123 5.04 -3.96 32.56
N PRO A 124 4.04 -3.42 33.27
CA PRO A 124 2.96 -4.22 33.86
C PRO A 124 2.14 -5.02 32.83
N LEU A 125 2.13 -4.59 31.57
CA LEU A 125 1.45 -5.30 30.48
C LEU A 125 2.22 -6.55 30.04
N VAL A 126 3.40 -6.82 30.63
CA VAL A 126 4.27 -7.97 30.30
C VAL A 126 4.66 -7.96 28.81
N LEU A 127 4.78 -6.75 28.25
CA LEU A 127 5.31 -6.53 26.91
C LEU A 127 6.80 -6.30 27.02
N TYR A 128 7.56 -6.90 26.11
CA TYR A 128 8.95 -6.53 25.91
C TYR A 128 9.00 -5.14 25.22
N PRO A 129 10.11 -4.37 25.38
CA PRO A 129 10.19 -3.01 24.85
C PRO A 129 9.92 -2.89 23.35
N GLY A 130 10.36 -3.86 22.54
CA GLY A 130 10.08 -3.88 21.10
C GLY A 130 8.59 -4.05 20.78
N VAL A 131 7.86 -4.86 21.55
CA VAL A 131 6.41 -4.99 21.41
C VAL A 131 5.71 -3.71 21.88
N ALA A 132 6.07 -3.19 23.06
CA ALA A 132 5.54 -1.92 23.56
C ALA A 132 5.77 -0.76 22.56
N PHE A 133 6.91 -0.76 21.87
CA PHE A 133 7.22 0.17 20.79
C PHE A 133 6.21 0.06 19.64
N GLN A 134 5.87 -1.14 19.19
CA GLN A 134 4.86 -1.33 18.13
C GLN A 134 3.50 -0.77 18.53
N TRP A 135 3.03 -1.04 19.75
CA TRP A 135 1.78 -0.48 20.28
C TRP A 135 1.84 1.06 20.38
N ARG A 136 3.00 1.61 20.79
CA ARG A 136 3.24 3.06 20.83
C ARG A 136 3.21 3.69 19.42
N GLU A 137 3.80 3.04 18.42
CA GLU A 137 3.82 3.51 17.03
C GLU A 137 2.44 3.49 16.37
N ILE A 138 1.55 2.59 16.79
CA ILE A 138 0.11 2.64 16.41
C ILE A 138 -0.57 3.89 16.99
N GLY A 139 0.04 4.53 17.99
CA GLY A 139 -0.49 5.70 18.70
C GLY A 139 -1.31 5.34 19.93
N LEU A 140 -1.20 4.10 20.43
CA LEU A 140 -1.93 3.65 21.61
C LEU A 140 -1.16 3.93 22.90
N THR A 141 -1.88 4.40 23.91
CA THR A 141 -1.37 4.46 25.28
C THR A 141 -1.30 3.06 25.91
N PRO A 142 -0.49 2.85 26.97
CA PRO A 142 -0.48 1.58 27.71
C PRO A 142 -1.87 1.12 28.14
N TYR A 143 -2.71 2.05 28.60
CA TYR A 143 -4.07 1.76 29.02
C TYR A 143 -4.97 1.30 27.86
N GLU A 144 -4.82 1.87 26.68
CA GLU A 144 -5.57 1.44 25.49
C GLU A 144 -5.06 0.11 24.96
N ALA A 145 -3.74 -0.08 24.89
CA ALA A 145 -3.12 -1.35 24.55
C ALA A 145 -3.60 -2.47 25.50
N GLU A 146 -3.66 -2.19 26.80
CA GLU A 146 -4.20 -3.12 27.80
C GLU A 146 -5.64 -3.56 27.47
N LYS A 147 -6.51 -2.64 27.02
CA LYS A 147 -7.88 -3.00 26.64
C LYS A 147 -7.90 -3.97 25.47
N TRP A 148 -7.09 -3.72 24.43
CA TRP A 148 -6.98 -4.60 23.27
C TRP A 148 -6.45 -5.98 23.67
N LEU A 149 -5.37 -6.03 24.46
CA LEU A 149 -4.80 -7.27 24.99
C LEU A 149 -5.80 -8.05 25.83
N ASN A 150 -6.52 -7.40 26.74
CA ASN A 150 -7.53 -8.02 27.59
C ASN A 150 -8.75 -8.49 26.79
N ALA A 151 -9.06 -7.82 25.69
CA ALA A 151 -10.08 -8.25 24.76
C ALA A 151 -9.66 -9.45 23.90
N GLY A 152 -8.37 -9.78 23.87
CA GLY A 152 -7.79 -10.92 23.18
C GLY A 152 -7.12 -10.58 21.84
N PHE A 153 -6.88 -9.29 21.57
CA PHE A 153 -6.11 -8.82 20.43
C PHE A 153 -4.68 -8.56 20.89
N ASP A 154 -3.82 -9.54 20.63
CA ASP A 154 -2.41 -9.53 21.03
C ASP A 154 -1.47 -9.54 19.83
N ASP A 155 -2.00 -9.25 18.64
CA ASP A 155 -1.26 -9.07 17.40
C ASP A 155 -1.35 -7.59 17.02
N GLU A 156 -0.20 -6.93 16.98
CA GLU A 156 -0.06 -5.50 16.74
C GLU A 156 -0.43 -5.13 15.31
N GLU A 157 -0.20 -6.03 14.35
CA GLU A 157 -0.56 -5.82 12.96
C GLU A 157 -2.08 -5.85 12.79
N GLU A 158 -2.74 -6.84 13.40
CA GLU A 158 -4.21 -6.90 13.42
C GLU A 158 -4.80 -5.61 14.01
N VAL A 159 -4.27 -5.15 15.14
CA VAL A 159 -4.78 -3.93 15.81
C VAL A 159 -4.51 -2.68 14.98
N ARG A 160 -3.34 -2.60 14.34
CA ARG A 160 -3.00 -1.50 13.42
C ARG A 160 -4.00 -1.42 12.27
N GLU A 161 -4.31 -2.54 11.62
CA GLU A 161 -5.28 -2.59 10.52
C GLU A 161 -6.68 -2.16 10.96
N TRP A 162 -7.15 -2.67 12.10
CA TRP A 162 -8.42 -2.24 12.67
C TRP A 162 -8.48 -0.73 12.88
N ILE A 163 -7.42 -0.12 13.42
CA ILE A 163 -7.40 1.31 13.74
C ILE A 163 -7.18 2.17 12.50
N SER A 164 -6.17 1.87 11.70
CA SER A 164 -5.67 2.75 10.65
C SER A 164 -6.44 2.62 9.34
N VAL A 165 -6.92 1.41 8.99
CA VAL A 165 -7.63 1.17 7.73
C VAL A 165 -9.13 1.13 7.97
N VAL A 166 -9.60 0.28 8.89
CA VAL A 166 -11.04 0.14 9.15
C VAL A 166 -11.58 1.33 9.96
N GLY A 167 -10.74 2.03 10.73
CA GLY A 167 -11.16 3.16 11.57
C GLY A 167 -11.81 2.76 12.90
N VAL A 168 -11.62 1.52 13.33
CA VAL A 168 -12.11 0.97 14.61
C VAL A 168 -11.20 1.42 15.74
N LYS A 169 -11.75 2.17 16.70
CA LYS A 169 -10.95 2.81 17.76
C LYS A 169 -10.79 1.98 19.03
N ASP A 170 -11.54 0.88 19.15
CA ASP A 170 -11.56 0.08 20.36
C ASP A 170 -11.82 -1.40 20.05
N PRO A 171 -11.44 -2.31 20.95
CA PRO A 171 -11.59 -3.75 20.71
C PRO A 171 -13.05 -4.23 20.65
N GLN A 172 -14.02 -3.44 21.12
CA GLN A 172 -15.43 -3.81 21.02
C GLN A 172 -15.92 -3.64 19.58
N GLY A 173 -15.52 -2.57 18.90
CA GLY A 173 -15.79 -2.38 17.47
C GLY A 173 -15.17 -3.50 16.62
N ALA A 174 -13.94 -3.93 16.93
CA ALA A 174 -13.31 -5.04 16.21
C ALA A 174 -14.08 -6.36 16.42
N LYS A 175 -14.56 -6.59 17.64
CA LYS A 175 -15.42 -7.75 17.95
C LYS A 175 -16.75 -7.72 17.21
N GLU A 176 -17.29 -6.54 16.90
CA GLU A 176 -18.52 -6.42 16.11
C GLU A 176 -18.30 -6.83 14.66
N TRP A 177 -17.20 -6.40 14.03
CA TRP A 177 -16.80 -6.89 12.71
C TRP A 177 -16.59 -8.41 12.69
N ILE A 178 -15.86 -8.94 13.67
CA ILE A 178 -15.63 -10.39 13.80
C ILE A 178 -16.94 -11.15 13.96
N LYS A 179 -17.89 -10.61 14.74
CA LYS A 179 -19.21 -11.21 14.93
C LYS A 179 -20.00 -11.29 13.63
N GLU A 180 -19.88 -10.28 12.76
CA GLU A 180 -20.52 -10.26 11.45
C GLU A 180 -19.76 -11.10 10.39
N GLY A 181 -18.65 -11.71 10.78
CA GLY A 181 -17.92 -12.70 9.99
C GLY A 181 -16.72 -12.12 9.22
N PHE A 182 -16.27 -10.91 9.56
CA PHE A 182 -15.10 -10.29 8.97
C PHE A 182 -13.86 -10.54 9.84
N SER A 183 -12.78 -11.03 9.22
CA SER A 183 -11.44 -10.87 9.79
C SER A 183 -10.98 -9.42 9.62
N PHE A 184 -9.90 -9.01 10.30
CA PHE A 184 -9.33 -7.67 10.13
C PHE A 184 -8.98 -7.39 8.66
N TRP A 185 -8.40 -8.37 7.97
CA TRP A 185 -8.04 -8.25 6.56
C TRP A 185 -9.27 -8.11 5.66
N MET A 186 -10.33 -8.89 5.90
CA MET A 186 -11.57 -8.75 5.14
C MET A 186 -12.25 -7.39 5.39
N ALA A 187 -12.25 -6.90 6.63
CA ALA A 187 -12.84 -5.60 6.93
C ALA A 187 -12.03 -4.46 6.30
N ALA A 188 -10.71 -4.55 6.31
CA ALA A 188 -9.82 -3.61 5.62
C ALA A 188 -10.11 -3.58 4.12
N GLU A 189 -10.07 -4.73 3.43
CA GLU A 189 -10.37 -4.81 1.99
C GLU A 189 -11.78 -4.27 1.67
N TRP A 190 -12.77 -4.60 2.50
CA TRP A 190 -14.14 -4.11 2.33
C TRP A 190 -14.22 -2.58 2.39
N VAL A 191 -13.60 -1.97 3.41
CA VAL A 191 -13.61 -0.51 3.58
C VAL A 191 -12.82 0.20 2.49
N GLU A 192 -11.65 -0.32 2.10
CA GLU A 192 -10.84 0.24 1.02
C GLU A 192 -11.54 0.17 -0.35
N ALA A 193 -12.33 -0.89 -0.57
CA ALA A 193 -13.18 -1.01 -1.76
C ALA A 193 -14.40 -0.08 -1.75
N GLY A 194 -14.59 0.74 -0.71
CA GLY A 194 -15.72 1.67 -0.59
C GLY A 194 -16.98 1.04 0.01
N GLY A 195 -16.85 -0.14 0.62
CA GLY A 195 -17.91 -0.77 1.38
C GLY A 195 -18.33 0.03 2.62
N VAL A 196 -19.54 -0.20 3.11
CA VAL A 196 -20.08 0.53 4.27
C VAL A 196 -19.23 0.25 5.54
N ASN A 197 -18.79 1.31 6.21
CA ASN A 197 -18.04 1.23 7.45
C ASN A 197 -18.96 1.14 8.68
N ASP A 198 -19.82 0.12 8.67
CA ASP A 198 -20.62 -0.32 9.81
C ASP A 198 -20.68 -1.85 9.76
N PRO A 199 -20.24 -2.57 10.81
CA PRO A 199 -20.16 -4.03 10.78
C PRO A 199 -21.46 -4.73 10.41
N LYS A 200 -22.59 -4.24 10.93
CA LYS A 200 -23.89 -4.89 10.77
C LYS A 200 -24.40 -4.69 9.36
N LEU A 201 -24.33 -3.46 8.87
CA LEU A 201 -24.70 -3.16 7.49
C LEU A 201 -23.78 -3.89 6.50
N ALA A 202 -22.47 -3.90 6.75
CA ALA A 202 -21.51 -4.65 5.93
C ALA A 202 -21.82 -6.16 5.92
N GLY A 203 -22.17 -6.72 7.08
CA GLY A 203 -22.62 -8.10 7.19
C GLY A 203 -23.92 -8.38 6.43
N GLU A 204 -24.89 -7.46 6.48
CA GLU A 204 -26.15 -7.55 5.72
C GLU A 204 -25.90 -7.48 4.22
N ASP A 205 -25.11 -6.52 3.76
CA ASP A 205 -24.73 -6.36 2.36
C ASP A 205 -24.00 -7.61 1.85
N LEU A 206 -22.97 -8.07 2.57
CA LEU A 206 -22.24 -9.27 2.17
C LEU A 206 -23.14 -10.52 2.15
N ARG A 207 -24.12 -10.62 3.06
CA ARG A 207 -25.15 -11.68 3.01
C ARG A 207 -26.05 -11.53 1.78
N LYS A 208 -26.44 -10.31 1.41
CA LYS A 208 -27.19 -10.02 0.18
C LYS A 208 -26.40 -10.49 -1.04
N TRP A 209 -25.18 -10.02 -1.23
CA TRP A 209 -24.30 -10.44 -2.34
C TRP A 209 -24.12 -11.96 -2.41
N ARG A 210 -23.89 -12.62 -1.27
CA ARG A 210 -23.77 -14.09 -1.23
C ARG A 210 -25.06 -14.82 -1.60
N SER A 211 -26.24 -14.23 -1.34
CA SER A 211 -27.51 -14.82 -1.75
C SER A 211 -27.70 -14.84 -3.27
N TYR A 212 -27.02 -13.93 -3.99
CA TYR A 212 -26.89 -13.93 -5.45
C TYR A 212 -25.71 -14.78 -5.95
N GLY A 213 -25.01 -15.49 -5.06
CA GLY A 213 -23.93 -16.41 -5.42
C GLY A 213 -22.53 -15.81 -5.50
N PHE A 214 -22.37 -14.51 -5.21
CA PHE A 214 -21.07 -13.85 -5.24
C PHE A 214 -20.21 -14.23 -4.04
N LYS A 215 -18.91 -14.43 -4.29
CA LYS A 215 -17.91 -14.61 -3.23
C LYS A 215 -17.36 -13.25 -2.84
N PHE A 216 -16.77 -13.18 -1.65
CA PHE A 216 -16.20 -11.94 -1.12
C PHE A 216 -15.28 -11.21 -2.11
N LYS A 217 -14.37 -11.94 -2.77
CA LYS A 217 -13.45 -11.37 -3.78
C LYS A 217 -14.21 -10.70 -4.94
N ASP A 218 -15.23 -11.36 -5.46
CA ASP A 218 -16.05 -10.82 -6.55
C ASP A 218 -16.78 -9.55 -6.09
N VAL A 219 -17.28 -9.53 -4.85
CA VAL A 219 -17.93 -8.33 -4.27
C VAL A 219 -16.96 -7.15 -4.20
N ILE A 220 -15.72 -7.38 -3.78
CA ILE A 220 -14.69 -6.33 -3.74
C ILE A 220 -14.44 -5.73 -5.14
N GLU A 221 -14.33 -6.59 -6.16
CA GLU A 221 -14.16 -6.16 -7.55
C GLU A 221 -15.31 -5.27 -8.02
N TRP A 222 -16.56 -5.64 -7.69
CA TRP A 222 -17.74 -4.83 -8.03
C TRP A 222 -17.83 -3.50 -7.26
N LEU A 223 -17.50 -3.51 -5.98
CA LEU A 223 -17.48 -2.29 -5.16
C LEU A 223 -16.45 -1.28 -5.67
N GLN A 224 -15.30 -1.75 -6.16
CA GLN A 224 -14.27 -0.90 -6.80
C GLN A 224 -14.74 -0.27 -8.11
N LEU A 225 -15.71 -0.89 -8.79
CA LEU A 225 -16.43 -0.33 -9.94
C LEU A 225 -17.66 0.49 -9.52
N GLU A 226 -17.77 0.84 -8.23
CA GLU A 226 -18.88 1.55 -7.61
C GLU A 226 -20.25 0.85 -7.69
N VAL A 227 -20.29 -0.43 -8.06
CA VAL A 227 -21.50 -1.27 -8.05
C VAL A 227 -21.75 -1.77 -6.63
N LYS A 228 -22.77 -1.20 -5.97
CA LYS A 228 -23.05 -1.47 -4.55
C LYS A 228 -24.17 -2.47 -4.32
N ASP A 229 -25.03 -2.66 -5.31
CA ASP A 229 -26.14 -3.58 -5.23
C ASP A 229 -26.01 -4.72 -6.27
N PRO A 230 -26.02 -6.00 -5.85
CA PRO A 230 -25.99 -7.12 -6.80
C PRO A 230 -27.21 -7.15 -7.73
N GLU A 231 -28.31 -6.48 -7.39
CA GLU A 231 -29.49 -6.38 -8.25
C GLU A 231 -29.20 -5.65 -9.55
N GLU A 232 -28.31 -4.65 -9.53
CA GLU A 232 -27.88 -3.94 -10.73
C GLU A 232 -27.30 -4.92 -11.77
N LEU A 233 -26.57 -5.94 -11.32
CA LEU A 233 -25.98 -6.95 -12.20
C LEU A 233 -27.01 -7.89 -12.82
N ASN A 234 -28.18 -8.08 -12.18
CA ASN A 234 -29.24 -8.88 -12.78
C ASN A 234 -29.76 -8.22 -14.05
N GLU A 235 -29.88 -6.89 -14.07
CA GLU A 235 -30.33 -6.15 -15.26
C GLU A 235 -29.38 -6.39 -16.45
N TRP A 236 -28.06 -6.41 -16.21
CA TRP A 236 -27.07 -6.76 -17.23
C TRP A 236 -27.24 -8.20 -17.71
N THR A 237 -27.39 -9.16 -16.80
CA THR A 237 -27.56 -10.57 -17.17
C THR A 237 -28.87 -10.85 -17.90
N ASP A 238 -29.95 -10.15 -17.54
CA ASP A 238 -31.25 -10.24 -18.21
C ASP A 238 -31.20 -9.72 -19.65
N HIS A 239 -30.29 -8.77 -19.94
CA HIS A 239 -29.99 -8.29 -21.29
C HIS A 239 -28.89 -9.10 -22.00
N GLY A 240 -28.53 -10.27 -21.45
CA GLY A 240 -27.66 -11.25 -22.08
C GLY A 240 -26.17 -10.97 -21.95
N PHE A 241 -25.74 -10.03 -21.10
CA PHE A 241 -24.33 -9.89 -20.75
C PHE A 241 -23.95 -10.96 -19.73
N SER A 242 -22.80 -11.60 -19.92
CA SER A 242 -22.15 -12.31 -18.83
C SER A 242 -21.65 -11.32 -17.77
N LEU A 243 -21.40 -11.80 -16.54
CA LEU A 243 -20.83 -10.96 -15.48
C LEU A 243 -19.43 -10.42 -15.85
N GLU A 244 -18.66 -11.20 -16.60
CA GLU A 244 -17.34 -10.78 -17.11
C GLU A 244 -17.49 -9.64 -18.13
N GLU A 245 -18.43 -9.75 -19.06
CA GLU A 245 -18.73 -8.64 -19.98
C GLU A 245 -19.25 -7.41 -19.23
N ALA A 246 -20.20 -7.59 -18.30
CA ALA A 246 -20.71 -6.49 -17.50
C ALA A 246 -19.59 -5.77 -16.75
N TYR A 247 -18.61 -6.50 -16.23
CA TYR A 247 -17.44 -5.94 -15.55
C TYR A 247 -16.64 -5.04 -16.50
N ASP A 248 -16.35 -5.52 -17.72
CA ASP A 248 -15.62 -4.74 -18.73
C ASP A 248 -16.38 -3.48 -19.16
N TRP A 249 -17.70 -3.57 -19.35
CA TRP A 249 -18.53 -2.43 -19.77
C TRP A 249 -18.70 -1.39 -18.66
N ILE A 250 -19.01 -1.82 -17.44
CA ILE A 250 -19.14 -0.94 -16.28
C ILE A 250 -17.78 -0.30 -15.96
N GLY A 251 -16.69 -1.07 -16.00
CA GLY A 251 -15.33 -0.55 -15.81
C GLY A 251 -14.88 0.41 -16.90
N ALA A 252 -15.49 0.37 -18.09
CA ALA A 252 -15.32 1.35 -19.14
C ALA A 252 -16.32 2.54 -19.03
N GLU A 253 -17.05 2.65 -17.93
CA GLU A 253 -18.01 3.71 -17.62
C GLU A 253 -19.16 3.82 -18.64
N PHE A 254 -19.66 2.68 -19.11
CA PHE A 254 -20.86 2.59 -19.92
C PHE A 254 -22.09 2.30 -19.06
N THR A 255 -23.21 2.94 -19.35
CA THR A 255 -24.50 2.46 -18.84
C THR A 255 -24.91 1.18 -19.56
N LEU A 256 -25.87 0.44 -19.00
CA LEU A 256 -26.41 -0.76 -19.63
C LEU A 256 -26.97 -0.45 -21.03
N GLU A 257 -27.68 0.67 -21.19
CA GLU A 257 -28.24 1.09 -22.48
C GLU A 257 -27.15 1.36 -23.52
N GLU A 258 -26.11 2.11 -23.15
CA GLU A 258 -24.99 2.37 -24.05
C GLU A 258 -24.29 1.05 -24.41
N ALA A 259 -24.03 0.19 -23.43
CA ALA A 259 -23.39 -1.10 -23.67
C ALA A 259 -24.21 -1.97 -24.64
N ILE A 260 -25.55 -1.98 -24.54
CA ILE A 260 -26.43 -2.68 -25.49
C ILE A 260 -26.23 -2.11 -26.90
N GLU A 261 -26.28 -0.80 -27.08
CA GLU A 261 -26.13 -0.16 -28.40
C GLU A 261 -24.77 -0.49 -29.04
N TRP A 262 -23.69 -0.40 -28.29
CA TRP A 262 -22.34 -0.71 -28.78
C TRP A 262 -22.13 -2.20 -29.03
N ARG A 263 -22.64 -3.07 -28.16
CA ARG A 263 -22.58 -4.53 -28.33
C ARG A 263 -23.36 -4.98 -29.55
N ASP A 264 -24.56 -4.44 -29.77
CA ASP A 264 -25.40 -4.75 -30.94
C ASP A 264 -24.76 -4.25 -32.24
N ALA A 265 -23.94 -3.19 -32.17
CA ALA A 265 -23.06 -2.75 -33.24
C ALA A 265 -21.79 -3.62 -33.41
N GLY A 266 -21.61 -4.66 -32.59
CA GLY A 266 -20.50 -5.62 -32.69
C GLY A 266 -19.19 -5.18 -32.01
N PHE A 267 -19.26 -4.24 -31.07
CA PHE A 267 -18.11 -3.81 -30.27
C PHE A 267 -18.07 -4.53 -28.92
N TYR A 268 -16.86 -4.70 -28.39
CA TYR A 268 -16.63 -5.01 -26.97
C TYR A 268 -16.21 -3.72 -26.24
N ALA A 269 -16.36 -3.68 -24.92
CA ALA A 269 -16.21 -2.49 -24.08
C ALA A 269 -14.94 -1.68 -24.40
N GLY A 270 -13.76 -2.32 -24.37
CA GLY A 270 -12.49 -1.63 -24.62
C GLY A 270 -12.38 -0.99 -26.01
N LYS A 271 -12.97 -1.61 -27.04
CA LYS A 271 -13.02 -1.01 -28.38
C LYS A 271 -14.03 0.12 -28.43
N ALA A 272 -15.23 -0.08 -27.89
CA ALA A 272 -16.27 0.93 -27.83
C ALA A 272 -15.80 2.19 -27.10
N TRP A 273 -15.09 2.02 -25.98
CA TRP A 273 -14.56 3.11 -25.16
C TRP A 273 -13.79 4.14 -25.99
N GLY A 274 -12.85 3.69 -26.83
CA GLY A 274 -12.03 4.63 -27.60
C GLY A 274 -12.82 5.40 -28.66
N TRP A 275 -13.83 4.78 -29.28
CA TRP A 275 -14.73 5.49 -30.21
C TRP A 275 -15.68 6.45 -29.49
N ARG A 276 -16.28 6.03 -28.36
CA ARG A 276 -17.13 6.87 -27.50
C ARG A 276 -16.36 8.06 -26.94
N TYR A 277 -15.12 7.86 -26.50
CA TYR A 277 -14.25 8.91 -25.96
C TYR A 277 -13.98 10.01 -27.00
N MET A 278 -13.93 9.65 -28.28
CA MET A 278 -13.82 10.58 -29.41
C MET A 278 -15.19 11.13 -29.86
N GLU A 279 -16.24 10.93 -29.05
CA GLU A 279 -17.62 11.38 -29.29
C GLU A 279 -18.30 10.75 -30.52
N PHE A 280 -17.79 9.63 -31.03
CA PHE A 280 -18.48 8.88 -32.08
C PHE A 280 -19.58 8.01 -31.48
N SER A 281 -20.72 7.96 -32.16
CA SER A 281 -21.76 6.95 -31.92
C SER A 281 -21.32 5.56 -32.45
N PRO A 282 -21.97 4.46 -32.00
CA PRO A 282 -21.70 3.12 -32.53
C PRO A 282 -21.85 3.07 -34.06
N GLN A 283 -22.85 3.76 -34.61
CA GLN A 283 -23.12 3.79 -36.04
C GLN A 283 -22.05 4.55 -36.82
N GLU A 284 -21.58 5.70 -36.33
CA GLU A 284 -20.48 6.44 -36.96
C GLU A 284 -19.18 5.63 -36.91
N ALA A 285 -18.89 4.97 -35.80
CA ALA A 285 -17.76 4.06 -35.68
C ALA A 285 -17.82 2.93 -36.72
N LEU A 286 -19.00 2.33 -36.94
CA LEU A 286 -19.21 1.35 -38.00
C LEU A 286 -18.97 1.93 -39.40
N GLU A 287 -19.40 3.16 -39.66
CA GLU A 287 -19.16 3.81 -40.95
C GLU A 287 -17.67 4.05 -41.22
N TRP A 288 -16.93 4.50 -40.21
CA TRP A 288 -15.47 4.66 -40.29
C TRP A 288 -14.76 3.32 -40.50
N ILE A 289 -15.14 2.29 -39.74
CA ILE A 289 -14.58 0.93 -39.90
C ILE A 289 -14.89 0.40 -41.31
N ALA A 290 -16.11 0.61 -41.81
CA ALA A 290 -16.49 0.23 -43.15
C ALA A 290 -15.76 1.03 -44.24
N ALA A 291 -15.28 2.24 -43.94
CA ALA A 291 -14.41 3.00 -44.82
C ALA A 291 -12.96 2.48 -44.84
N GLY A 292 -12.60 1.59 -43.91
CA GLY A 292 -11.25 1.05 -43.75
C GLY A 292 -10.45 1.72 -42.63
N VAL A 293 -11.06 2.60 -41.84
CA VAL A 293 -10.44 3.28 -40.70
C VAL A 293 -10.83 2.57 -39.42
N THR A 294 -9.95 1.70 -38.90
CA THR A 294 -10.22 0.90 -37.71
C THR A 294 -9.78 1.55 -36.40
N ASP A 295 -8.93 2.57 -36.48
CA ASP A 295 -8.44 3.34 -35.35
C ASP A 295 -9.27 4.62 -35.16
N HIS A 296 -9.76 4.85 -33.94
CA HIS A 296 -10.59 6.01 -33.61
C HIS A 296 -9.81 7.34 -33.71
N GLY A 297 -8.48 7.31 -33.53
CA GLY A 297 -7.58 8.46 -33.63
C GLY A 297 -7.42 8.91 -35.08
N ASP A 298 -7.27 7.95 -36.00
CA ASP A 298 -7.30 8.25 -37.43
C ASP A 298 -8.67 8.78 -37.86
N ALA A 299 -9.76 8.18 -37.37
CA ALA A 299 -11.12 8.61 -37.69
C ALA A 299 -11.39 10.06 -37.28
N ILE A 300 -11.05 10.44 -36.05
CA ILE A 300 -11.22 11.85 -35.59
C ILE A 300 -10.30 12.80 -36.35
N THR A 301 -9.09 12.35 -36.71
CA THR A 301 -8.12 13.11 -37.51
C THR A 301 -8.68 13.40 -38.91
N TRP A 302 -9.32 12.42 -39.55
CA TRP A 302 -10.03 12.60 -40.81
C TRP A 302 -11.27 13.50 -40.66
N ALA A 303 -12.07 13.30 -39.61
CA ALA A 303 -13.26 14.08 -39.33
C ALA A 303 -12.96 15.58 -39.13
N TYR A 304 -11.91 15.92 -38.37
CA TYR A 304 -11.46 17.31 -38.18
C TYR A 304 -11.00 17.98 -39.48
N ARG A 305 -10.59 17.20 -40.49
CA ARG A 305 -10.27 17.70 -41.84
C ARG A 305 -11.52 17.81 -42.73
N GLY A 306 -12.71 17.67 -42.16
CA GLY A 306 -13.99 17.72 -42.86
C GLY A 306 -14.18 16.57 -43.85
N GLN A 307 -13.47 15.45 -43.68
CA GLN A 307 -13.67 14.26 -44.49
C GLN A 307 -14.69 13.34 -43.82
N SER A 308 -15.72 12.94 -44.57
CA SER A 308 -16.65 11.88 -44.18
C SER A 308 -16.06 10.50 -44.46
N PRO A 309 -16.53 9.42 -43.79
CA PRO A 309 -16.11 8.05 -44.07
C PRO A 309 -16.18 7.69 -45.57
N ALA A 310 -17.23 8.15 -46.27
CA ALA A 310 -17.39 7.92 -47.70
C ALA A 310 -16.31 8.60 -48.57
N GLN A 311 -15.82 9.78 -48.16
CA GLN A 311 -14.71 10.46 -48.83
C GLN A 311 -13.37 9.78 -48.51
N VAL A 312 -13.17 9.36 -47.27
CA VAL A 312 -11.94 8.66 -46.83
C VAL A 312 -11.80 7.30 -47.50
N ARG A 313 -12.89 6.56 -47.72
CA ARG A 313 -12.85 5.32 -48.50
C ARG A 313 -12.19 5.52 -49.87
N LYS A 314 -12.44 6.64 -50.54
CA LYS A 314 -11.82 6.95 -51.85
C LYS A 314 -10.31 7.22 -51.74
N TRP A 315 -9.87 7.83 -50.63
CA TRP A 315 -8.44 7.99 -50.35
C TRP A 315 -7.77 6.64 -50.09
N ILE A 316 -8.42 5.77 -49.31
CA ILE A 316 -7.91 4.42 -49.01
C ILE A 316 -7.86 3.56 -50.28
N GLU A 317 -8.87 3.63 -51.16
CA GLU A 317 -8.90 2.90 -52.44
C GLU A 317 -7.75 3.24 -53.39
N ILE A 318 -7.13 4.43 -53.25
CA ILE A 318 -5.97 4.84 -54.04
C ILE A 318 -4.65 4.63 -53.27
N GLY A 319 -4.69 3.98 -52.12
CA GLY A 319 -3.52 3.62 -51.31
C GLY A 319 -3.11 4.66 -50.27
N ILE A 320 -3.89 5.74 -50.08
CA ILE A 320 -3.61 6.75 -49.05
C ILE A 320 -4.52 6.48 -47.85
N SER A 321 -3.99 5.77 -46.85
CA SER A 321 -4.68 5.50 -45.59
C SER A 321 -4.30 6.46 -44.48
N ASP A 322 -3.11 7.07 -44.52
CA ASP A 322 -2.62 8.03 -43.52
C ASP A 322 -3.31 9.40 -43.71
N PRO A 323 -4.07 9.90 -42.71
CA PRO A 323 -4.69 11.21 -42.76
C PRO A 323 -3.70 12.36 -43.02
N PHE A 324 -2.46 12.27 -42.53
CA PHE A 324 -1.43 13.30 -42.70
C PHE A 324 -0.83 13.30 -44.11
N GLU A 325 -0.82 12.16 -44.78
CA GLU A 325 -0.45 12.10 -46.19
C GLU A 325 -1.54 12.72 -47.06
N ALA A 326 -2.80 12.35 -46.84
CA ALA A 326 -3.94 12.92 -47.56
C ALA A 326 -4.09 14.42 -47.34
N GLU A 327 -3.78 14.92 -46.15
CA GLU A 327 -3.76 16.34 -45.83
C GLU A 327 -2.92 17.15 -46.83
N LYS A 328 -1.76 16.64 -47.26
CA LYS A 328 -0.91 17.34 -48.22
C LYS A 328 -1.62 17.54 -49.56
N TRP A 329 -2.37 16.53 -49.99
CA TRP A 329 -3.18 16.60 -51.21
C TRP A 329 -4.38 17.53 -51.05
N ILE A 330 -5.07 17.45 -49.91
CA ILE A 330 -6.22 18.31 -49.57
C ILE A 330 -5.79 19.79 -49.52
N ASN A 331 -4.68 20.11 -48.86
CA ASN A 331 -4.10 21.46 -48.78
C ASN A 331 -3.56 21.99 -50.12
N ALA A 332 -3.35 21.10 -51.08
CA ALA A 332 -3.06 21.43 -52.47
C ALA A 332 -4.33 21.60 -53.33
N GLY A 333 -5.52 21.48 -52.72
CA GLY A 333 -6.81 21.62 -53.38
C GLY A 333 -7.10 20.47 -54.34
N MET A 334 -6.61 19.27 -54.03
CA MET A 334 -6.78 18.06 -54.83
C MET A 334 -7.55 17.01 -54.02
N GLY A 335 -8.63 16.50 -54.59
CA GLY A 335 -9.36 15.35 -54.05
C GLY A 335 -8.71 14.02 -54.45
N PRO A 336 -9.25 12.88 -53.98
CA PRO A 336 -8.68 11.55 -54.22
C PRO A 336 -8.47 11.24 -55.71
N GLU A 337 -9.45 11.55 -56.57
CA GLU A 337 -9.35 11.28 -58.02
C GLU A 337 -8.22 12.07 -58.69
N GLU A 338 -8.05 13.34 -58.33
CA GLU A 338 -6.95 14.16 -58.85
C GLU A 338 -5.61 13.65 -58.31
N ALA A 339 -5.53 13.35 -57.01
CA ALA A 339 -4.33 12.79 -56.40
C ALA A 339 -3.90 11.49 -57.09
N LYS A 340 -4.85 10.58 -57.37
CA LYS A 340 -4.61 9.32 -58.09
C LYS A 340 -3.93 9.53 -59.44
N ALA A 341 -4.39 10.52 -60.22
CA ALA A 341 -3.80 10.84 -61.52
C ALA A 341 -2.34 11.29 -61.39
N TRP A 342 -2.04 12.13 -60.39
CA TRP A 342 -0.68 12.61 -60.12
C TRP A 342 0.23 11.51 -59.57
N ILE A 343 -0.28 10.66 -58.68
CA ILE A 343 0.44 9.50 -58.12
C ILE A 343 0.81 8.52 -59.25
N ASN A 344 -0.12 8.22 -60.16
CA ASN A 344 0.15 7.37 -61.32
C ASN A 344 1.21 7.97 -62.26
N ALA A 345 1.35 9.30 -62.26
CA ALA A 345 2.38 10.02 -63.00
C ALA A 345 3.70 10.18 -62.20
N GLY A 346 3.81 9.56 -61.02
CA GLY A 346 5.00 9.57 -60.16
C GLY A 346 5.24 10.90 -59.43
N MET A 347 4.21 11.73 -59.25
CA MET A 347 4.32 13.06 -58.67
C MET A 347 3.72 13.14 -57.27
N GLY A 348 4.39 13.90 -56.40
CA GLY A 348 3.89 14.24 -55.07
C GLY A 348 2.97 15.49 -55.04
N PRO A 349 2.33 15.77 -53.89
CA PRO A 349 1.36 16.85 -53.75
C PRO A 349 1.88 18.24 -54.15
N GLU A 350 3.11 18.58 -53.77
CA GLU A 350 3.72 19.88 -54.05
C GLU A 350 3.99 20.10 -55.56
N GLU A 351 4.49 19.07 -56.24
CA GLU A 351 4.75 19.13 -57.68
C GLU A 351 3.45 19.25 -58.47
N ALA A 352 2.44 18.49 -58.06
CA ALA A 352 1.10 18.53 -58.63
C ALA A 352 0.43 19.90 -58.42
N LYS A 353 0.54 20.49 -57.23
CA LYS A 353 0.07 21.87 -56.94
C LYS A 353 0.75 22.89 -57.86
N ALA A 354 2.07 22.81 -58.00
CA ALA A 354 2.86 23.71 -58.84
C ALA A 354 2.50 23.59 -60.33
N ARG A 355 2.24 22.38 -60.84
CA ARG A 355 1.79 22.16 -62.23
C ARG A 355 0.35 22.63 -62.47
N LYS A 356 -0.57 22.35 -61.53
CA LYS A 356 -1.96 22.82 -61.58
C LYS A 356 -2.02 24.36 -61.66
N ALA A 357 -1.20 25.06 -60.88
CA ALA A 357 -1.08 26.52 -60.93
C ALA A 357 -0.59 27.06 -62.28
N ARG A 358 0.15 26.26 -63.06
CA ARG A 358 0.69 26.63 -64.38
C ARG A 358 -0.26 26.33 -65.56
N ARG A 359 -1.52 25.91 -65.30
CA ARG A 359 -2.54 25.51 -66.30
C ARG A 359 -2.13 24.35 -67.24
N ASN A 360 -1.07 23.60 -66.93
CA ASN A 360 -0.78 22.33 -67.59
C ASN A 360 -1.32 21.20 -66.73
N ILE A 361 -2.59 20.86 -66.96
CA ILE A 361 -3.21 19.65 -66.44
C ILE A 361 -2.78 18.50 -67.39
N PRO A 362 -2.21 17.38 -66.90
CA PRO A 362 -1.99 16.18 -67.70
C PRO A 362 -3.28 15.55 -68.21
#